data_AF-A0A7J4UU79-F1
#
_entry.id   AF-A0A7J4UU79-F1
#
_cell.length_a   1.000
_cell.length_b   1.000
_cell.length_c   1.000
_cell.angle_alpha   90.00
_cell.angle_beta   90.00
_cell.angle_gamma   90.00
#
_symmetry.space_group_name_H-M   'P 1'
#
loop_
_entity.id
_entity.type
_entity.pdbx_description
1 polymer ?
#
loop_
_entity_poly.entity_id
_entity_poly.type
_entity_poly.pdbx_seq_one_letter_code
_entity_poly.pdbx_strand_id
1 'polypeptide(L)' 'VCVATTLYDAYDNGYDVTLLSDCSSTDLPELQKLTEKNVEAKFGTVCKSTDIEL' A
#
# COMPACT_ATOMS: atom_id res chain seq x y z
N VAL A 1 5.39 7.42 -4.41
CA VAL A 1 5.31 8.58 -3.49
C VAL A 1 3.86 8.94 -3.15
N CYS A 2 3.02 9.33 -4.11
CA CYS A 2 1.61 9.71 -3.84
C CYS A 2 0.75 8.61 -3.21
N VAL A 3 0.88 7.36 -3.66
CA VAL A 3 0.12 6.22 -3.11
C VAL A 3 0.43 6.03 -1.62
N ALA A 4 1.70 6.11 -1.24
CA ALA A 4 2.13 5.93 0.14
C ALA A 4 1.61 7.06 1.05
N THR A 5 1.69 8.32 0.60
CA THR A 5 1.23 9.46 1.39
C THR A 5 -0.28 9.41 1.62
N THR A 6 -1.07 9.10 0.59
CA THR A 6 -2.52 8.96 0.74
C THR A 6 -2.89 7.79 1.65
N LEU A 7 -2.13 6.69 1.59
CA LEU A 7 -2.35 5.53 2.45
C LEU A 7 -2.11 5.87 3.93
N TYR A 8 -1.03 6.59 4.22
CA TYR A 8 -0.72 7.02 5.59
C TYR A 8 -1.78 7.99 6.12
N ASP A 9 -2.21 8.96 5.30
CA ASP A 9 -3.29 9.87 5.68
C ASP A 9 -4.61 9.11 5.92
N ALA A 10 -4.95 8.11 5.09
CA ALA A 10 -6.14 7.30 5.29
C ALA A 10 -6.08 6.49 6.59
N TYR A 11 -4.93 5.89 6.90
CA TYR A 11 -4.70 5.20 8.17
C TYR A 11 -4.87 6.14 9.37
N ASP A 12 -4.28 7.34 9.31
CA ASP A 12 -4.38 8.34 10.38
C ASP A 12 -5.84 8.84 10.58
N ASN A 13 -6.67 8.79 9.54
CA ASN A 13 -8.10 9.08 9.62
C ASN A 13 -8.96 7.87 10.06
N GLY A 14 -8.34 6.74 10.41
CA GLY A 14 -9.02 5.55 10.93
C GLY A 14 -9.68 4.68 9.85
N TYR A 15 -9.30 4.84 8.58
CA TYR A 15 -9.71 3.92 7.53
C TYR A 15 -8.87 2.65 7.57
N ASP A 16 -9.50 1.51 7.29
CA ASP A 16 -8.78 0.27 7.00
C ASP A 16 -8.23 0.35 5.56
N VAL A 17 -6.94 0.08 5.40
CA VAL A 17 -6.25 0.33 4.12
C VAL A 17 -5.67 -0.95 3.54
N THR A 18 -5.95 -1.15 2.26
CA THR A 18 -5.42 -2.26 1.46
C THR A 18 -4.66 -1.70 0.27
N LEU A 19 -3.37 -2.01 0.18
CA LEU A 19 -2.52 -1.66 -0.96
C LEU A 19 -2.45 -2.81 -1.96
N LEU A 20 -2.80 -2.52 -3.22
CA LEU A 20 -2.64 -3.43 -4.33
C LEU A 20 -1.22 -3.34 -4.91
N SER A 21 -0.44 -4.38 -4.68
CA SER A 21 0.98 -4.47 -5.11
C SER A 21 1.15 -4.52 -6.64
N ASP A 22 0.19 -5.07 -7.36
CA ASP A 22 0.21 -5.22 -8.82
C ASP A 22 -0.46 -4.05 -9.57
N CYS A 23 -1.10 -3.13 -8.85
CA CYS A 23 -1.80 -1.97 -9.41
C CYS A 23 -1.08 -0.64 -9.10
N SER A 24 0.11 -0.70 -8.49
CA SER A 24 0.93 0.47 -8.19
C SER A 24 2.35 0.26 -8.73
N SER A 25 3.00 1.35 -9.15
CA SER A 25 4.36 1.30 -9.68
C SER A 25 5.14 2.53 -9.26
N THR A 26 6.46 2.40 -9.19
CA THR A 26 7.41 3.47 -8.91
C THR A 26 8.61 3.36 -9.85
N ASP A 27 9.24 4.50 -10.09
CA ASP A 27 10.50 4.64 -10.84
C ASP A 27 11.70 3.97 -10.14
N LEU A 28 11.57 3.68 -8.84
CA LEU A 28 12.58 3.01 -8.03
C LEU A 28 12.02 1.68 -7.47
N PRO A 29 12.50 0.52 -7.97
CA PRO A 29 12.04 -0.80 -7.50
C PRO A 29 12.33 -1.07 -6.01
N GLU A 30 13.41 -0.50 -5.47
CA GLU A 30 13.73 -0.61 -4.05
C GLU A 30 12.70 0.12 -3.18
N LEU A 31 12.18 1.25 -3.67
CA LEU A 31 11.16 2.04 -2.99
C LEU A 31 9.81 1.33 -2.98
N GLN A 32 9.47 0.58 -4.04
CA GLN A 32 8.28 -0.28 -4.09
C GLN A 32 8.30 -1.27 -2.91
N LYS A 33 9.36 -2.07 -2.80
CA LYS A 33 9.50 -3.10 -1.75
C LYS A 33 9.51 -2.50 -0.34
N LEU A 34 10.17 -1.35 -0.17
CA LEU A 34 10.20 -0.66 1.13
C LEU A 34 8.80 -0.17 1.52
N THR A 35 8.04 0.37 0.56
CA THR A 35 6.68 0.85 0.78
C THR A 35 5.75 -0.29 1.16
N GLU A 36 5.75 -1.39 0.39
CA GLU A 36 4.95 -2.58 0.68
C GLU A 36 5.23 -3.13 2.08
N LYS A 37 6.51 -3.29 2.44
CA LYS A 37 6.91 -3.75 3.76
C LYS A 37 6.45 -2.81 4.88
N ASN A 38 6.51 -1.51 4.67
CA ASN A 38 6.05 -0.54 5.67
C ASN A 38 4.53 -0.61 5.85
N VAL A 39 3.78 -0.79 4.76
CA VAL A 39 2.33 -0.93 4.79
C VAL A 39 1.92 -2.16 5.60
N GLU A 40 2.44 -3.34 5.26
CA GLU A 40 2.14 -4.59 6.00
C GLU A 40 2.51 -4.51 7.49
N ALA A 41 3.58 -3.79 7.81
CA ALA A 41 4.06 -3.72 9.19
C ALA A 41 3.25 -2.79 10.10
N LYS A 42 2.59 -1.76 9.54
CA LYS A 42 2.06 -0.65 10.35
C LYS A 42 0.75 -0.03 9.87
N PHE A 43 0.51 0.00 8.56
CA PHE A 43 -0.53 0.87 8.00
C PHE A 43 -1.69 0.11 7.35
N GLY A 44 -1.54 -1.18 7.04
CA GLY A 44 -2.61 -1.94 6.41
C GLY A 44 -2.17 -3.27 5.83
N THR A 45 -2.96 -3.80 4.89
CA THR A 45 -2.70 -5.06 4.21
C THR A 45 -2.14 -4.80 2.81
N VAL A 46 -1.21 -5.64 2.36
CA VAL A 46 -0.76 -5.66 0.96
C VAL A 46 -1.27 -6.95 0.31
N CYS A 47 -1.89 -6.84 -0.86
CA CYS A 47 -2.34 -8.01 -1.63
C CYS A 47 -2.26 -7.74 -3.13
N LYS A 48 -2.59 -8.75 -3.95
CA LYS A 48 -2.75 -8.58 -5.39
C LYS A 48 -4.20 -8.33 -5.73
N SER A 49 -4.44 -7.75 -6.90
CA SER A 49 -5.79 -7.54 -7.42
C SER A 49 -6.59 -8.84 -7.54
N THR A 50 -5.91 -9.97 -7.72
CA THR A 50 -6.53 -11.32 -7.77
C THR A 50 -7.00 -11.84 -6.43
N ASP A 51 -6.53 -11.26 -5.33
CA ASP A 51 -6.78 -11.73 -3.97
C ASP A 51 -7.94 -10.98 -3.30
N ILE A 52 -8.46 -9.92 -3.95
CA ILE A 52 -9.62 -9.16 -3.46
C ILE A 52 -10.89 -9.71 -4.12
N GLU A 53 -11.81 -10.21 -3.30
CA GLU A 53 -13.21 -10.41 -3.67
C GLU A 53 -14.02 -9.18 -3.23
N LEU A 54 -14.62 -8.47 -4.19
CA LEU A 54 -15.48 -7.30 -3.98
C LEU A 54 -16.96 -7.67 -4.06
#